data_AF-A0A2E7LSB3-F1
#
_entry.id   AF-A0A2E7LSB3-F1
#
_cell.length_a   1.000
_cell.length_b   1.000
_cell.length_c   1.000
_cell.angle_alpha   90.00
_cell.angle_beta   90.00
_cell.angle_gamma   90.00
#
_symmetry.space_group_name_H-M   'P 1'
#
loop_
_entity.id
_entity.type
_entity.pdbx_description
1 polymer ?
#
loop_
_entity_poly.entity_id
_entity_poly.type
_entity_poly.pdbx_seq_one_letter_code
_entity_poly.pdbx_strand_id
1 'polypeptide(L)'
;MIQGFGDRFNEALDPILGPRNMSVWERKWRPAAMKEVIDESETPSGFEPRSFAGIGMTCKLVEPIPIDGISEWEEAISDLTSWGKVPDPSSLSSVLLSENDRGPIARLSGDSNWIAEFLPWGSDGLLRRRIDASSEVCDAPCGGFSWEGGDLILIWEESSTEESSRDTLIRALIDGDHESATQTLREC
;
A
#
# COMPACT_ATOMS: atom_id res chain seq x y z
N MET A 1 -35.01 30.21 -6.21
CA MET A 1 -33.89 31.16 -6.15
C MET A 1 -33.30 31.09 -4.74
N ILE A 2 -32.48 30.09 -4.47
CA ILE A 2 -31.66 29.98 -3.24
C ILE A 2 -30.33 29.39 -3.71
N GLN A 3 -29.39 30.27 -4.02
CA GLN A 3 -28.03 29.95 -4.42
C GLN A 3 -27.19 30.89 -3.56
N GLY A 4 -26.64 30.36 -2.47
CA GLY A 4 -25.99 31.20 -1.47
C GLY A 4 -25.65 30.45 -0.17
N PHE A 5 -25.05 29.27 -0.28
CA PHE A 5 -24.42 28.61 0.88
C PHE A 5 -23.18 27.78 0.52
N GLY A 6 -22.71 27.80 -0.73
CA GLY A 6 -21.59 26.97 -1.20
C GLY A 6 -20.21 27.63 -1.21
N ASP A 7 -20.12 28.97 -1.17
CA ASP A 7 -18.89 29.66 -1.58
C ASP A 7 -18.09 30.30 -0.43
N ARG A 8 -18.09 29.72 0.78
CA ARG A 8 -17.34 30.29 1.92
C ARG A 8 -16.29 29.38 2.57
N PHE A 9 -15.98 28.23 1.98
CA PHE A 9 -14.98 27.29 2.53
C PHE A 9 -13.67 27.19 1.73
N ASN A 10 -13.42 28.08 0.76
CA ASN A 10 -12.19 28.07 -0.06
C ASN A 10 -11.33 29.35 0.03
N GLU A 11 -11.50 30.17 1.07
CA GLU A 11 -10.61 31.32 1.32
C GLU A 11 -10.01 31.26 2.73
N ALA A 12 -8.99 30.41 2.87
CA ALA A 12 -7.91 30.60 3.82
C ALA A 12 -6.67 29.89 3.26
N LEU A 13 -6.13 30.45 2.16
CA LEU A 13 -4.76 30.14 1.72
C LEU A 13 -3.83 30.76 2.75
N ASP A 14 -3.39 29.95 3.71
CA ASP A 14 -2.42 30.33 4.73
C ASP A 14 -1.05 30.58 4.05
N PRO A 15 -0.49 31.81 4.09
CA PRO A 15 0.71 32.18 3.32
C PRO A 15 2.03 31.68 3.94
N ILE A 16 1.97 30.74 4.89
CA ILE A 16 3.14 30.23 5.64
C ILE A 16 3.57 28.83 5.16
N LEU A 17 2.79 28.19 4.28
CA LEU A 17 3.24 26.96 3.64
C LEU A 17 4.28 27.33 2.58
N GLY A 18 5.56 27.08 2.92
CA GLY A 18 6.65 26.98 1.94
C GLY A 18 6.28 26.03 0.80
N PRO A 19 7.10 25.99 -0.27
CA PRO A 19 6.75 25.29 -1.51
C PRO A 19 6.21 23.90 -1.20
N ARG A 20 4.95 23.63 -1.59
CA ARG A 20 4.38 22.30 -1.59
C ARG A 20 5.34 21.44 -2.40
N ASN A 21 6.09 20.57 -1.74
CA ASN A 21 6.68 19.43 -2.43
C ASN A 21 5.50 18.72 -3.12
N MET A 22 5.50 18.72 -4.46
CA MET A 22 4.58 17.89 -5.23
C MET A 22 4.90 16.46 -4.84
N SER A 23 4.15 15.91 -3.89
CA SER A 23 4.36 14.53 -3.51
C SER A 23 3.87 13.63 -4.62
N VAL A 24 4.67 12.62 -4.92
CA VAL A 24 4.38 11.55 -5.88
C VAL A 24 3.07 10.80 -5.55
N TRP A 25 2.59 10.92 -4.31
CA TRP A 25 1.36 10.28 -3.81
C TRP A 25 0.26 11.28 -3.43
N GLU A 26 -0.99 10.93 -3.71
CA GLU A 26 -2.21 11.59 -3.20
C GLU A 26 -2.47 11.23 -1.73
N ARG A 27 -2.02 10.05 -1.29
CA ARG A 27 -2.09 9.55 0.10
C ARG A 27 -3.49 9.51 0.68
N LYS A 28 -4.46 9.04 -0.12
CA LYS A 28 -5.85 8.82 0.32
C LYS A 28 -5.98 7.87 1.51
N TRP A 29 -5.01 6.98 1.65
CA TRP A 29 -4.89 6.04 2.77
C TRP A 29 -4.37 6.67 4.06
N ARG A 30 -3.99 7.95 4.11
CA ARG A 30 -3.64 8.64 5.37
C ARG A 30 -4.91 9.02 6.16
N PRO A 31 -4.83 9.14 7.49
CA PRO A 31 -5.97 9.55 8.31
C PRO A 31 -6.35 11.03 8.07
N ALA A 32 -7.30 11.28 7.16
CA ALA A 32 -7.69 12.63 6.73
C ALA A 32 -8.25 13.53 7.85
N ALA A 33 -8.76 12.94 8.94
CA ALA A 33 -9.34 13.67 10.07
C ALA A 33 -8.31 14.01 11.18
N MET A 34 -7.05 13.63 11.02
CA MET A 34 -5.99 13.85 12.01
C MET A 34 -4.92 14.82 11.50
N LYS A 35 -4.25 15.50 12.43
CA LYS A 35 -3.13 16.38 12.12
C LYS A 35 -1.82 15.63 12.30
N GLU A 36 -0.92 15.75 11.34
CA GLU A 36 0.44 15.22 11.44
C GLU A 36 1.20 15.94 12.58
N VAL A 37 1.93 15.17 13.38
CA VAL A 37 2.78 15.63 14.49
C VAL A 37 4.18 15.07 14.31
N ILE A 38 5.16 15.69 14.99
CA ILE A 38 6.55 15.27 14.91
C ILE A 38 6.67 13.85 15.48
N ASP A 39 7.37 12.99 14.74
CA ASP A 39 7.75 11.65 15.14
C ASP A 39 9.24 11.46 14.92
N GLU A 40 9.95 10.99 15.96
CA GLU A 40 11.38 10.71 15.95
C GLU A 40 11.64 9.22 16.21
N SER A 41 10.60 8.38 16.08
CA SER A 41 10.74 6.92 16.19
C SER A 41 11.69 6.41 15.10
N GLU A 42 12.49 5.40 15.43
CA GLU A 42 13.35 4.75 14.44
C GLU A 42 12.52 4.02 13.38
N THR A 43 13.04 3.99 12.15
CA THR A 43 12.50 3.24 11.01
C THR A 43 13.64 2.62 10.21
N PRO A 44 13.40 1.56 9.43
CA PRO A 44 14.41 0.99 8.54
C PRO A 44 14.77 1.97 7.41
N SER A 45 15.93 1.74 6.79
CA SER A 45 16.34 2.42 5.55
C SER A 45 15.22 2.42 4.50
N GLY A 46 15.02 3.54 3.82
CA GLY A 46 13.93 3.71 2.85
C GLY A 46 12.53 3.94 3.44
N PHE A 47 12.40 4.16 4.75
CA PHE A 47 11.12 4.49 5.42
C PHE A 47 11.24 5.69 6.36
N GLU A 48 10.11 6.35 6.60
CA GLU A 48 9.97 7.47 7.52
C GLU A 48 8.86 7.23 8.55
N PRO A 49 9.06 7.63 9.82
CA PRO A 49 8.01 7.59 10.82
C PRO A 49 7.01 8.72 10.57
N ARG A 50 5.72 8.42 10.69
CA ARG A 50 4.65 9.42 10.59
C ARG A 50 3.67 9.25 11.74
N SER A 51 3.54 10.27 12.58
CA SER A 51 2.54 10.30 13.66
C SER A 51 1.42 11.27 13.34
N PHE A 52 0.19 10.89 13.68
CA PHE A 52 -0.98 11.74 13.55
C PHE A 52 -1.76 11.76 14.86
N ALA A 53 -2.33 12.92 15.18
CA ALA A 53 -3.14 13.14 16.37
C ALA A 53 -4.50 13.77 16.01
N GLY A 54 -5.55 13.25 16.64
CA GLY A 54 -6.91 13.77 16.59
C GLY A 54 -7.51 13.90 17.99
N ILE A 55 -8.83 14.06 18.07
CA ILE A 55 -9.52 14.18 19.36
C ILE A 55 -9.46 12.84 20.10
N GLY A 56 -8.61 12.74 21.11
CA GLY A 56 -8.51 11.58 22.00
C GLY A 56 -7.85 10.33 21.39
N MET A 57 -7.24 10.46 20.20
CA MET A 57 -6.62 9.35 19.48
C MET A 57 -5.35 9.77 18.77
N THR A 58 -4.41 8.85 18.68
CA THR A 58 -3.16 8.99 17.94
C THR A 58 -2.93 7.74 17.10
N CYS A 59 -2.33 7.87 15.94
CA CYS A 59 -1.85 6.73 15.16
C CYS A 59 -0.43 7.00 14.66
N LYS A 60 0.32 5.90 14.52
CA LYS A 60 1.67 5.90 13.97
C LYS A 60 1.66 5.09 12.68
N LEU A 61 2.43 5.53 11.70
CA LEU A 61 2.65 4.86 10.45
C LEU A 61 4.16 4.79 10.16
N VAL A 62 4.54 3.75 9.43
CA VAL A 62 5.89 3.60 8.85
C VAL A 62 5.70 3.72 7.34
N GLU A 63 5.95 4.90 6.80
CA GLU A 63 5.68 5.21 5.40
C GLU A 63 6.95 5.00 4.56
N PRO A 64 6.89 4.29 3.43
CA PRO A 64 8.04 4.19 2.54
C PRO A 64 8.41 5.57 1.98
N ILE A 65 9.69 5.81 1.76
CA ILE A 65 10.15 6.95 0.95
C ILE A 65 9.81 6.61 -0.52
N PRO A 66 9.40 7.59 -1.35
CA PRO A 66 9.08 7.32 -2.75
C PRO A 66 10.22 6.57 -3.47
N ILE A 67 9.84 5.44 -4.08
CA ILE A 67 10.74 4.54 -4.82
C ILE A 67 10.60 4.83 -6.31
N ASP A 68 11.63 5.44 -6.88
CA ASP A 68 11.67 5.83 -8.29
C ASP A 68 12.52 4.88 -9.15
N GLY A 69 13.07 3.81 -8.56
CA GLY A 69 13.95 2.87 -9.24
C GLY A 69 14.34 1.66 -8.42
N ILE A 70 15.20 0.81 -9.01
CA ILE A 70 15.70 -0.42 -8.37
C ILE A 70 16.61 -0.10 -7.18
N SER A 71 17.44 0.94 -7.28
CA SER A 71 18.35 1.33 -6.20
C SER A 71 17.61 1.71 -4.93
N GLU A 72 16.56 2.52 -5.05
CA GLU A 72 15.69 2.93 -3.93
C GLU A 72 14.91 1.73 -3.38
N TRP A 73 14.53 0.77 -4.23
CA TRP A 73 13.92 -0.48 -3.79
C TRP A 73 14.91 -1.35 -2.97
N GLU A 74 16.15 -1.48 -3.44
CA GLU A 74 17.22 -2.20 -2.72
C GLU A 74 17.52 -1.56 -1.36
N GLU A 75 17.54 -0.23 -1.29
CA GLU A 75 17.65 0.52 -0.04
C GLU A 75 16.47 0.25 0.89
N ALA A 76 15.24 0.27 0.38
CA ALA A 76 14.05 0.02 1.18
C ALA A 76 14.04 -1.38 1.81
N ILE A 77 14.61 -2.39 1.15
CA ILE A 77 14.65 -3.75 1.68
C ILE A 77 15.95 -4.09 2.43
N SER A 78 16.95 -3.21 2.46
CA SER A 78 18.30 -3.52 2.96
C SER A 78 18.31 -3.93 4.44
N ASP A 79 17.45 -3.30 5.23
CA ASP A 79 17.39 -3.46 6.68
C ASP A 79 16.28 -4.43 7.10
N LEU A 80 15.57 -5.00 6.12
CA LEU A 80 14.41 -5.85 6.37
C LEU A 80 14.78 -7.33 6.34
N THR A 81 14.13 -8.12 7.18
CA THR A 81 14.24 -9.57 7.15
C THR A 81 13.19 -10.14 6.20
N SER A 82 13.64 -10.79 5.12
CA SER A 82 12.76 -11.47 4.16
C SER A 82 12.19 -12.77 4.70
N TRP A 83 11.07 -13.20 4.14
CA TRP A 83 10.44 -14.48 4.40
C TRP A 83 9.63 -14.95 3.19
N GLY A 84 9.40 -16.27 3.09
CA GLY A 84 8.70 -16.84 1.95
C GLY A 84 9.45 -16.65 0.62
N LYS A 85 8.72 -16.49 -0.47
CA LYS A 85 9.24 -16.21 -1.81
C LYS A 85 9.29 -14.70 -2.05
N VAL A 86 10.48 -14.18 -2.38
CA VAL A 86 10.70 -12.77 -2.70
C VAL A 86 11.51 -12.66 -3.99
N PRO A 87 11.36 -11.57 -4.77
CA PRO A 87 12.16 -11.36 -5.98
C PRO A 87 13.65 -11.21 -5.64
N ASP A 88 14.51 -11.79 -6.48
CA ASP A 88 15.94 -11.50 -6.46
C ASP A 88 16.16 -10.07 -7.00
N PRO A 89 16.74 -9.14 -6.23
CA PRO A 89 16.97 -7.77 -6.69
C PRO A 89 17.76 -7.69 -7.99
N SER A 90 18.71 -8.61 -8.20
CA SER A 90 19.55 -8.64 -9.40
C SER A 90 18.80 -9.06 -10.68
N SER A 91 17.62 -9.66 -10.52
CA SER A 91 16.74 -10.08 -11.63
C SER A 91 15.76 -8.98 -12.05
N LEU A 92 15.66 -7.88 -11.29
CA LEU A 92 14.72 -6.80 -11.57
C LEU A 92 15.24 -5.86 -12.66
N SER A 93 14.32 -5.38 -13.49
CA SER A 93 14.57 -4.47 -14.62
C SER A 93 13.86 -3.13 -14.47
N SER A 94 12.75 -3.07 -13.74
CA SER A 94 12.04 -1.83 -13.42
C SER A 94 11.20 -1.93 -12.15
N VAL A 95 10.92 -0.77 -11.57
CA VAL A 95 10.03 -0.59 -10.42
C VAL A 95 9.04 0.53 -10.77
N LEU A 96 7.76 0.27 -10.58
CA LEU A 96 6.67 1.21 -10.84
C LEU A 96 5.84 1.38 -9.58
N LEU A 97 5.82 2.60 -9.06
CA LEU A 97 5.13 2.93 -7.83
C LEU A 97 3.73 3.48 -8.11
N SER A 98 2.77 3.03 -7.32
CA SER A 98 1.37 3.46 -7.32
C SER A 98 0.83 3.43 -5.90
N GLU A 99 -0.44 3.78 -5.71
CA GLU A 99 -1.11 3.62 -4.42
C GLU A 99 -2.59 3.29 -4.60
N ASN A 100 -3.18 2.72 -3.55
CA ASN A 100 -4.63 2.55 -3.42
C ASN A 100 -5.09 3.05 -2.05
N ASP A 101 -6.35 2.79 -1.69
CA ASP A 101 -6.93 3.23 -0.42
C ASP A 101 -6.30 2.57 0.83
N ARG A 102 -5.44 1.55 0.65
CA ARG A 102 -4.76 0.84 1.75
C ARG A 102 -3.30 1.28 1.92
N GLY A 103 -2.66 1.75 0.88
CA GLY A 103 -1.27 2.18 0.93
C GLY A 103 -0.56 2.19 -0.42
N PRO A 104 0.75 2.46 -0.39
CA PRO A 104 1.63 2.36 -1.56
C PRO A 104 1.75 0.92 -2.08
N ILE A 105 1.89 0.79 -3.39
CA ILE A 105 2.12 -0.48 -4.09
C ILE A 105 3.24 -0.28 -5.11
N ALA A 106 4.29 -1.10 -5.03
CA ALA A 106 5.31 -1.17 -6.07
C ALA A 106 5.09 -2.41 -6.94
N ARG A 107 5.10 -2.21 -8.26
CA ARG A 107 5.13 -3.27 -9.26
C ARG A 107 6.57 -3.46 -9.69
N LEU A 108 7.09 -4.67 -9.52
CA LEU A 108 8.49 -5.01 -9.80
C LEU A 108 8.49 -5.93 -11.03
N SER A 109 9.20 -5.52 -12.08
CA SER A 109 9.28 -6.29 -13.32
C SER A 109 10.70 -6.74 -13.58
N GLY A 110 10.88 -8.02 -13.92
CA GLY A 110 12.16 -8.64 -14.23
C GLY A 110 11.95 -9.94 -14.98
N ASP A 111 12.68 -11.00 -14.59
CA ASP A 111 12.42 -12.36 -15.08
C ASP A 111 11.00 -12.85 -14.76
N SER A 112 10.40 -12.30 -13.70
CA SER A 112 8.99 -12.48 -13.33
C SER A 112 8.44 -11.15 -12.84
N ASN A 113 7.11 -11.01 -12.86
CA ASN A 113 6.43 -9.83 -12.35
C ASN A 113 5.96 -10.07 -10.93
N TRP A 114 6.09 -9.02 -10.11
CA TRP A 114 5.76 -9.06 -8.70
C TRP A 114 5.00 -7.80 -8.29
N ILE A 115 4.19 -7.94 -7.25
CA ILE A 115 3.56 -6.82 -6.57
C ILE A 115 4.08 -6.81 -5.13
N ALA A 116 4.64 -5.66 -4.73
CA ALA A 116 5.02 -5.34 -3.37
C ALA A 116 3.98 -4.40 -2.76
N GLU A 117 3.18 -4.90 -1.83
CA GLU A 117 2.20 -4.12 -1.08
C GLU A 117 2.82 -3.64 0.23
N PHE A 118 2.88 -2.32 0.43
CA PHE A 118 3.38 -1.74 1.67
C PHE A 118 2.27 -1.70 2.74
N LEU A 119 2.64 -1.96 3.99
CA LEU A 119 1.75 -1.93 5.15
C LEU A 119 2.07 -0.74 6.05
N PRO A 120 1.74 0.52 5.63
CA PRO A 120 2.12 1.70 6.40
C PRO A 120 1.44 1.75 7.78
N TRP A 121 0.33 1.04 7.93
CA TRP A 121 -0.43 0.89 9.19
C TRP A 121 0.09 -0.24 10.09
N GLY A 122 1.11 -0.98 9.65
CA GLY A 122 1.62 -2.18 10.30
C GLY A 122 0.72 -3.41 10.08
N SER A 123 1.21 -4.55 10.56
CA SER A 123 0.47 -5.82 10.59
C SER A 123 0.03 -6.16 12.01
N ASP A 124 -0.99 -7.00 12.16
CA ASP A 124 -1.41 -7.56 13.44
C ASP A 124 -0.54 -8.75 13.91
N GLY A 125 0.54 -9.08 13.17
CA GLY A 125 1.45 -10.20 13.45
C GLY A 125 0.85 -11.60 13.24
N LEU A 126 -0.41 -11.71 12.79
CA LEU A 126 -1.09 -12.98 12.57
C LEU A 126 -1.19 -13.35 11.08
N LEU A 127 -0.76 -12.46 10.19
CA LEU A 127 -0.88 -12.64 8.75
C LEU A 127 -0.25 -13.96 8.27
N ARG A 128 1.00 -14.24 8.65
CA ARG A 128 1.69 -15.47 8.24
C ARG A 128 0.97 -16.73 8.68
N ARG A 129 0.42 -16.75 9.91
CA ARG A 129 -0.40 -17.87 10.40
C ARG A 129 -1.69 -18.06 9.58
N ARG A 130 -2.27 -16.96 9.08
CA ARG A 130 -3.45 -17.02 8.21
C ARG A 130 -3.11 -17.54 6.82
N ILE A 131 -1.92 -17.20 6.30
CA ILE A 131 -1.41 -17.76 5.04
C ILE A 131 -1.20 -19.27 5.20
N ASP A 132 -0.52 -19.71 6.25
CA ASP A 132 -0.27 -21.14 6.51
C ASP A 132 -1.57 -21.96 6.69
N ALA A 133 -2.61 -21.33 7.23
CA ALA A 133 -3.91 -21.96 7.44
C ALA A 133 -4.83 -21.85 6.22
N SER A 134 -4.44 -21.10 5.18
CA SER A 134 -5.24 -20.91 3.98
C SER A 134 -5.19 -22.14 3.08
N SER A 135 -6.26 -22.38 2.31
CA SER A 135 -6.25 -23.42 1.28
C SER A 135 -5.43 -22.95 0.07
N GLU A 136 -4.89 -23.88 -0.70
CA GLU A 136 -4.12 -23.60 -1.94
C GLU A 136 -4.92 -22.79 -3.00
N VAL A 137 -6.24 -22.75 -2.89
CA VAL A 137 -7.15 -21.99 -3.78
C VAL A 137 -7.24 -20.51 -3.37
N CYS A 138 -6.79 -20.14 -2.16
CA CYS A 138 -6.80 -18.76 -1.71
C CYS A 138 -5.60 -17.99 -2.27
N ASP A 139 -5.88 -16.85 -2.87
CA ASP A 139 -4.84 -15.86 -3.16
C ASP A 139 -4.25 -15.34 -1.85
N ALA A 140 -2.96 -15.61 -1.64
CA ALA A 140 -2.21 -15.19 -0.47
C ALA A 140 -0.83 -14.69 -0.92
N PRO A 141 -0.22 -13.73 -0.20
CA PRO A 141 1.12 -13.30 -0.53
C PRO A 141 2.09 -14.47 -0.33
N CYS A 142 2.98 -14.64 -1.31
CA CYS A 142 3.94 -15.74 -1.33
C CYS A 142 5.17 -15.47 -0.46
N GLY A 143 5.39 -14.23 -0.04
CA GLY A 143 6.46 -13.82 0.85
C GLY A 143 6.32 -12.38 1.30
N GLY A 144 7.39 -11.83 1.86
CA GLY A 144 7.39 -10.47 2.35
C GLY A 144 8.68 -10.07 3.05
N PHE A 145 8.65 -8.87 3.61
CA PHE A 145 9.74 -8.26 4.36
C PHE A 145 9.22 -7.72 5.70
N SER A 146 10.02 -7.96 6.74
CA SER A 146 9.66 -7.63 8.12
C SER A 146 10.74 -6.86 8.84
N TRP A 147 10.33 -6.02 9.79
CA TRP A 147 11.19 -5.23 10.64
C TRP A 147 10.66 -5.27 12.08
N GLU A 148 11.55 -5.48 13.04
CA GLU A 148 11.23 -5.66 14.47
C GLU A 148 10.08 -6.65 14.77
N GLY A 149 9.94 -7.68 13.92
CA GLY A 149 8.91 -8.72 14.06
C GLY A 149 7.55 -8.38 13.45
N GLY A 150 7.36 -7.18 12.89
CA GLY A 150 6.18 -6.78 12.12
C GLY A 150 6.43 -6.85 10.61
N ASP A 151 5.44 -7.32 9.84
CA ASP A 151 5.49 -7.26 8.37
C ASP A 151 5.29 -5.82 7.89
N LEU A 152 6.18 -5.34 7.00
CA LEU A 152 6.12 -4.02 6.37
C LEU A 152 5.80 -4.08 4.88
N ILE A 153 6.22 -5.16 4.20
CA ILE A 153 5.97 -5.36 2.77
C ILE A 153 5.49 -6.78 2.56
N LEU A 154 4.42 -6.95 1.77
CA LEU A 154 3.94 -8.23 1.29
C LEU A 154 4.30 -8.39 -0.18
N ILE A 155 4.75 -9.58 -0.56
CA ILE A 155 5.13 -9.91 -1.93
C ILE A 155 4.14 -10.90 -2.52
N TRP A 156 3.63 -10.52 -3.68
CA TRP A 156 2.77 -11.32 -4.53
C TRP A 156 3.49 -11.59 -5.84
N GLU A 157 3.46 -12.83 -6.29
CA GLU A 157 3.91 -13.18 -7.64
C GLU A 157 2.74 -12.96 -8.60
N GLU A 158 2.95 -12.16 -9.64
CA GLU A 158 1.91 -11.90 -10.62
C GLU A 158 1.92 -13.04 -11.65
N SER A 159 0.99 -13.99 -11.49
CA SER A 159 0.79 -15.05 -12.48
C SER A 159 0.23 -14.48 -13.78
N SER A 160 0.74 -14.97 -14.91
CA SER A 160 0.55 -14.39 -16.25
C SER A 160 -0.90 -14.25 -16.75
N THR A 161 -1.19 -13.09 -17.34
CA THR A 161 -2.10 -12.73 -18.46
C THR A 161 -3.58 -13.13 -18.50
N GLU A 162 -4.07 -14.07 -17.71
CA GLU A 162 -5.52 -14.26 -17.58
C GLU A 162 -6.09 -13.29 -16.55
N GLU A 163 -7.25 -12.73 -16.87
CA GLU A 163 -7.97 -11.85 -15.96
C GLU A 163 -8.27 -12.60 -14.66
N SER A 164 -7.75 -12.11 -13.53
CA SER A 164 -7.96 -12.80 -12.26
C SER A 164 -9.45 -12.80 -11.90
N SER A 165 -9.92 -13.87 -11.28
CA SER A 165 -11.30 -13.93 -10.74
C SER A 165 -11.61 -12.74 -9.83
N ARG A 166 -10.59 -12.19 -9.18
CA ARG A 166 -10.68 -10.94 -8.41
C ARG A 166 -11.01 -9.74 -9.29
N ASP A 167 -10.32 -9.55 -10.41
CA ASP A 167 -10.58 -8.42 -11.31
C ASP A 167 -11.95 -8.50 -11.98
N THR A 168 -12.36 -9.71 -12.37
CA THR A 168 -13.71 -9.98 -12.88
C THR A 168 -14.78 -9.66 -11.83
N LEU A 169 -14.56 -10.10 -10.59
CA LEU A 169 -15.47 -9.82 -9.48
C LEU A 169 -15.56 -8.32 -9.17
N ILE A 170 -14.42 -7.62 -9.11
CA ILE A 170 -14.39 -6.17 -8.85
C ILE A 170 -15.17 -5.43 -9.94
N ARG A 171 -14.96 -5.76 -11.22
CA ARG A 171 -15.71 -5.15 -12.33
C ARG A 171 -17.20 -5.42 -12.23
N ALA A 172 -17.60 -6.67 -12.00
CA ALA A 172 -19.01 -7.00 -11.84
C ALA A 172 -19.66 -6.22 -10.67
N LEU A 173 -18.94 -6.00 -9.57
CA LEU A 173 -19.43 -5.20 -8.45
C LEU A 173 -19.52 -3.70 -8.79
N ILE A 174 -18.57 -3.14 -9.53
CA ILE A 174 -18.60 -1.74 -9.98
C ILE A 174 -19.76 -1.52 -10.96
N ASP A 175 -19.99 -2.46 -11.87
CA ASP A 175 -21.03 -2.38 -12.89
C ASP A 175 -22.42 -2.75 -12.36
N GLY A 176 -22.51 -3.24 -11.11
CA GLY A 176 -23.77 -3.72 -10.51
C GLY A 176 -24.28 -5.02 -11.12
N ASP A 177 -23.42 -5.78 -11.80
CA ASP A 177 -23.74 -7.07 -12.40
C ASP A 177 -23.70 -8.19 -11.35
N HIS A 178 -24.83 -8.38 -10.67
CA HIS A 178 -24.99 -9.41 -9.65
C HIS A 178 -24.86 -10.84 -10.18
N GLU A 179 -25.21 -11.08 -11.45
CA GLU A 179 -25.16 -12.43 -12.03
C GLU A 179 -23.71 -12.84 -12.25
N SER A 180 -22.91 -11.97 -12.88
CA SER A 180 -21.47 -12.19 -13.07
C SER A 180 -20.73 -12.29 -11.74
N ALA A 181 -21.01 -11.40 -10.78
CA ALA A 181 -20.37 -11.46 -9.47
C ALA A 181 -20.66 -12.79 -8.74
N THR A 182 -21.91 -13.27 -8.81
CA THR A 182 -22.30 -14.55 -8.19
C THR A 182 -21.66 -15.74 -8.90
N GLN A 183 -21.58 -15.69 -10.23
CA GLN A 183 -20.97 -16.75 -11.02
C GLN A 183 -19.48 -16.87 -10.69
N THR A 184 -18.74 -15.75 -10.68
CA THR A 184 -17.32 -15.74 -10.31
C THR A 184 -17.10 -16.29 -8.92
N LEU A 185 -17.93 -15.92 -7.93
CA LEU A 185 -17.83 -16.45 -6.57
C LEU A 185 -18.12 -17.96 -6.43
N ARG A 186 -18.80 -18.58 -7.39
CA ARG A 186 -19.07 -20.03 -7.38
C ARG A 186 -17.96 -20.83 -8.05
N GLU A 187 -17.19 -20.20 -8.92
CA GLU A 187 -16.09 -20.82 -9.65
C GLU A 187 -14.78 -20.84 -8.84
N CYS A 188 -14.69 -20.01 -7.80
CA CYS A 188 -13.65 -20.03 -6.77
C CYS A 188 -14.02 -20.96 -5.60
#